data_AF-A0A3N5MH57-F1
#
_entry.id   AF-A0A3N5MH57-F1
#
_cell.length_a   1.000
_cell.length_b   1.000
_cell.length_c   1.000
_cell.angle_alpha   90.00
_cell.angle_beta   90.00
_cell.angle_gamma   90.00
#
_symmetry.space_group_name_H-M   'P 1'
#
loop_
_entity.id
_entity.type
_entity.pdbx_description
1 polymer ?
#
loop_
_entity_poly.entity_id
_entity_poly.type
_entity_poly.pdbx_seq_one_letter_code
_entity_poly.pdbx_strand_id
1 'polypeptide(L)'
;MLAVTTNGHCGVIKIGMGITHGRIYSTGGKFVKQQIQLAGRVSGSGQALITAVAGPRIAKGKGRFNRSRATGTWSGTGPSGVCTGVWSAVRA
;
A
#
# COMPACT_ATOMS: atom_id res chain seq x y z
N MET A 1 1.67 -2.58 7.20
CA MET A 1 2.09 -2.90 5.83
C MET A 1 3.48 -2.33 5.58
N LEU A 2 4.30 -3.03 4.80
CA LEU A 2 5.59 -2.57 4.29
C LEU A 2 5.55 -2.55 2.76
N ALA A 3 5.78 -1.40 2.14
CA ALA A 3 5.98 -1.27 0.70
C ALA A 3 7.47 -1.11 0.41
N VAL A 4 8.01 -1.96 -0.46
CA VAL A 4 9.43 -2.00 -0.84
C VAL A 4 9.50 -1.72 -2.33
N THR A 5 10.22 -0.68 -2.71
CA THR A 5 10.53 -0.38 -4.11
C THR A 5 11.53 -1.39 -4.66
N THR A 6 11.22 -1.97 -5.81
CA THR A 6 12.15 -2.82 -6.58
C THR A 6 12.65 -2.13 -7.84
N ASN A 7 11.95 -1.10 -8.32
CA ASN A 7 12.39 -0.24 -9.41
C ASN A 7 12.00 1.22 -9.11
N GLY A 8 12.96 2.13 -9.23
CA GLY A 8 12.85 3.53 -8.83
C GLY A 8 13.52 3.81 -7.48
N HIS A 9 13.29 5.01 -6.94
CA HIS A 9 14.05 5.59 -5.83
C HIS A 9 13.19 5.86 -4.57
N CYS A 10 11.98 5.30 -4.51
CA CYS A 10 11.04 5.57 -3.41
C CYS A 10 11.40 4.83 -2.10
N GLY A 11 12.27 3.81 -2.15
CA GLY A 11 12.82 3.13 -0.98
C GLY A 11 11.83 2.21 -0.27
N VAL A 12 11.91 2.17 1.07
CA VAL A 12 11.06 1.31 1.92
C VAL A 12 10.12 2.18 2.74
N ILE A 13 8.82 1.93 2.64
CA ILE A 13 7.76 2.77 3.20
C ILE A 13 6.92 1.92 4.14
N LYS A 14 6.89 2.29 5.42
CA LYS A 14 6.01 1.67 6.43
C LYS A 14 4.66 2.39 6.44
N ILE A 15 3.59 1.60 6.30
CA ILE A 15 2.23 2.13 6.23
C ILE A 15 1.35 1.39 7.23
N GLY A 16 0.70 2.14 8.12
CA GLY A 16 -0.34 1.61 9.00
C GLY A 16 -1.59 1.30 8.18
N MET A 17 -2.09 0.07 8.29
CA MET A 17 -3.25 -0.40 7.53
C MET A 17 -4.20 -1.16 8.44
N GLY A 18 -5.49 -0.85 8.34
CA GLY A 18 -6.57 -1.64 8.92
C GLY A 18 -7.54 -2.14 7.83
N ILE A 19 -8.30 -3.18 8.18
CA ILE A 19 -9.36 -3.73 7.32
C ILE A 19 -10.62 -3.93 8.16
N THR A 20 -11.72 -3.30 7.73
CA THR A 20 -13.04 -3.46 8.37
C THR A 20 -14.08 -3.73 7.28
N HIS A 21 -14.83 -4.83 7.41
CA HIS A 21 -15.83 -5.26 6.40
C HIS A 21 -15.27 -5.29 4.97
N GLY A 22 -14.03 -5.79 4.81
CA GLY A 22 -13.34 -5.84 3.52
C GLY A 22 -12.92 -4.47 2.96
N ARG A 23 -13.09 -3.36 3.69
CA ARG A 23 -12.58 -2.04 3.30
C ARG A 23 -11.24 -1.77 3.95
N ILE A 24 -10.28 -1.32 3.16
CA ILE A 24 -8.93 -0.96 3.59
C ILE A 24 -8.91 0.52 3.96
N TYR A 25 -8.29 0.85 5.09
CA TYR A 25 -8.07 2.23 5.53
C TYR A 25 -6.67 2.39 6.14
N SER A 26 -6.15 3.61 6.12
CA SER A 26 -4.88 3.94 6.77
C SER A 26 -5.04 4.11 8.27
N THR A 27 -4.11 3.55 9.03
CA THR A 27 -3.97 3.80 10.47
C THR A 27 -2.73 4.64 10.81
N GLY A 28 -1.90 4.94 9.80
CA GLY A 28 -0.72 5.79 9.95
C GLY A 28 0.28 5.61 8.82
N GLY A 29 1.44 6.24 8.97
CA GLY A 29 2.51 6.26 7.97
C GLY A 29 2.66 7.62 7.31
N LYS A 30 3.90 7.95 6.93
CA LYS A 30 4.26 9.18 6.24
C LYS A 30 5.24 8.88 5.12
N PHE A 31 5.14 9.63 4.02
CA PHE A 31 6.13 9.61 2.95
C PHE A 31 6.49 11.04 2.57
N VAL A 32 7.78 11.40 2.63
CA VAL A 32 8.28 12.75 2.37
C VAL A 32 7.48 13.82 3.12
N LYS A 33 7.36 13.65 4.45
CA LYS A 33 6.61 14.51 5.39
C LYS A 33 5.08 14.58 5.18
N GLN A 34 4.52 13.92 4.16
CA GLN A 34 3.07 13.85 3.92
C GLN A 34 2.47 12.62 4.58
N GLN A 35 1.28 12.75 5.17
CA GLN A 35 0.53 11.59 5.66
C GLN A 35 0.10 10.70 4.50
N ILE A 36 0.16 9.39 4.72
CA ILE A 36 -0.30 8.41 3.74
C ILE A 36 -1.76 8.09 4.00
N GLN A 37 -2.61 8.38 3.03
CA GLN A 37 -4.01 7.94 3.01
C GLN A 37 -4.10 6.65 2.23
N LEU A 38 -4.69 5.60 2.83
CA LEU A 38 -4.97 4.33 2.18
C LEU A 38 -6.47 4.17 2.00
N ALA A 39 -6.86 3.72 0.81
CA ALA A 39 -8.22 3.27 0.52
C ALA A 39 -8.16 2.01 -0.34
N GLY A 40 -9.15 1.13 -0.21
CA GLY A 40 -9.18 -0.07 -1.01
C GLY A 40 -10.19 -1.09 -0.53
N ARG A 41 -10.17 -2.26 -1.16
CA ARG A 41 -11.03 -3.38 -0.81
C ARG A 41 -10.28 -4.69 -0.85
N VAL A 42 -10.73 -5.61 0.01
CA VAL A 42 -10.39 -7.03 0.02
C VAL A 42 -11.67 -7.81 -0.27
N SER A 43 -11.65 -8.65 -1.30
CA SER A 43 -12.77 -9.53 -1.64
C SER A 43 -12.86 -10.72 -0.67
N GLY A 44 -13.97 -11.45 -0.68
CA GLY A 44 -14.10 -12.70 0.08
C GLY A 44 -13.08 -13.78 -0.29
N SER A 45 -12.55 -13.75 -1.51
CA SER A 45 -11.46 -14.64 -1.95
C SER A 45 -10.07 -14.15 -1.52
N GLY A 46 -9.98 -13.00 -0.85
CA GLY A 46 -8.75 -12.38 -0.38
C GLY A 46 -8.06 -11.48 -1.40
N GLN A 47 -8.58 -11.32 -2.62
CA GLN A 47 -7.98 -10.39 -3.59
C GLN A 47 -8.08 -8.96 -3.08
N ALA A 48 -6.99 -8.21 -3.19
CA ALA A 48 -6.90 -6.84 -2.70
C ALA A 48 -6.59 -5.85 -3.81
N LEU A 49 -7.30 -4.74 -3.77
CA LEU A 49 -7.06 -3.54 -4.57
C LEU A 49 -6.88 -2.37 -3.63
N ILE A 50 -5.77 -1.65 -3.78
CA ILE A 50 -5.31 -0.64 -2.84
C ILE A 50 -4.93 0.62 -3.62
N THR A 51 -5.29 1.77 -3.08
CA THR A 51 -4.79 3.08 -3.50
C THR A 51 -4.16 3.75 -2.30
N ALA A 52 -2.95 4.28 -2.48
CA ALA A 52 -2.27 5.11 -1.51
C ALA A 52 -2.07 6.51 -2.08
N VAL A 53 -2.27 7.54 -1.26
CA VAL A 53 -2.03 8.94 -1.63
C VAL A 53 -1.19 9.61 -0.56
N ALA A 54 -0.16 10.35 -0.97
CA ALA A 54 0.71 11.13 -0.10
C ALA A 54 1.08 12.47 -0.77
N GLY A 55 0.26 13.50 -0.53
CA GLY A 55 0.34 14.78 -1.26
C GLY A 55 0.15 14.56 -2.77
N PRO A 56 1.07 15.01 -3.64
CA PRO A 56 0.95 14.84 -5.10
C PRO A 56 1.30 13.43 -5.60
N ARG A 57 1.56 12.47 -4.69
CA ARG A 57 2.02 11.12 -5.02
C ARG A 57 0.88 10.14 -4.88
N ILE A 58 0.67 9.31 -5.89
CA ILE A 58 -0.41 8.33 -5.93
C ILE A 58 0.19 6.97 -6.26
N ALA A 59 -0.18 5.94 -5.51
CA ALA A 59 0.19 4.56 -5.80
C ALA A 59 -1.03 3.65 -5.87
N LYS A 60 -0.98 2.66 -6.75
CA LYS A 60 -1.97 1.60 -6.91
C LYS A 60 -1.31 0.28 -6.58
N GLY A 61 -1.91 -0.45 -5.64
CA GLY A 61 -1.49 -1.77 -5.21
C GLY A 61 -2.52 -2.83 -5.60
N LYS A 62 -2.03 -4.01 -5.98
CA LYS A 62 -2.85 -5.22 -6.13
C LYS A 62 -2.16 -6.35 -5.39
N GLY A 63 -2.93 -7.28 -4.84
CA GLY A 63 -2.35 -8.43 -4.15
C GLY A 63 -3.40 -9.36 -3.58
N ARG A 64 -2.99 -10.18 -2.61
CA ARG A 64 -3.87 -11.14 -1.97
C ARG A 64 -3.59 -11.27 -0.48
N PHE A 65 -4.66 -11.30 0.30
CA PHE A 65 -4.69 -11.68 1.71
C PHE A 65 -4.94 -13.17 1.83
N ASN A 66 -4.15 -13.83 2.67
CA ASN A 66 -4.49 -15.10 3.28
C ASN A 66 -4.90 -14.84 4.75
N ARG A 67 -5.06 -15.89 5.57
CA ARG A 67 -5.55 -15.77 6.95
C ARG A 67 -4.74 -14.78 7.82
N SER A 68 -3.42 -14.77 7.69
CA SER A 68 -2.52 -14.02 8.58
C SER A 68 -1.57 -13.05 7.88
N ARG A 69 -1.45 -13.12 6.55
CA ARG A 69 -0.49 -12.33 5.77
C ARG A 69 -1.11 -11.88 4.46
N ALA A 70 -0.50 -10.87 3.86
CA ALA A 70 -0.82 -10.43 2.52
C ALA A 70 0.45 -9.99 1.79
N THR A 71 0.44 -10.18 0.48
CA THR A 71 1.52 -9.73 -0.39
C THR A 71 0.94 -9.27 -1.72
N GLY A 72 1.69 -8.44 -2.43
CA GLY A 72 1.31 -7.99 -3.75
C GLY A 72 2.33 -7.05 -4.37
N THR A 73 1.94 -6.47 -5.50
CA THR A 73 2.73 -5.48 -6.22
C THR A 73 2.08 -4.11 -6.12
N TRP A 74 2.88 -3.08 -6.31
CA TRP A 74 2.40 -1.71 -6.41
C TRP A 74 3.16 -0.93 -7.48
N SER A 75 2.49 0.07 -8.04
CA SER A 75 3.08 1.07 -8.93
C SER A 75 2.59 2.44 -8.48
N GLY A 76 3.50 3.40 -8.39
CA GLY A 76 3.19 4.75 -7.94
C GLY A 76 3.90 5.81 -8.77
N THR A 77 3.25 6.96 -8.87
CA THR A 77 3.69 8.10 -9.64
C THR A 77 3.72 9.33 -8.74
N GLY A 78 4.71 10.18 -8.94
CA GLY A 78 4.82 11.47 -8.27
C GLY A 78 5.77 12.42 -9.00
N PRO A 79 6.07 13.60 -8.43
CA PRO A 79 6.92 14.60 -9.05
C PRO A 79 8.33 14.12 -9.41
N SER A 80 8.85 13.12 -8.69
CA SER A 80 10.18 12.55 -8.92
C SER A 80 10.19 11.38 -9.90
N GLY A 81 9.03 11.00 -10.47
CA GLY A 81 8.90 9.93 -11.45
C GLY A 81 8.02 8.77 -10.97
N VAL A 82 8.24 7.61 -11.60
CA VAL A 82 7.49 6.37 -11.33
C VAL A 82 8.35 5.43 -10.48
N CYS A 83 7.74 4.82 -9.48
CA CYS A 83 8.32 3.73 -8.70
C CYS A 83 7.40 2.52 -8.74
N THR A 84 7.98 1.33 -8.79
CA THR A 84 7.25 0.07 -8.65
C THR A 84 7.90 -0.83 -7.62
N GLY A 85 7.14 -1.77 -7.09
CA GLY A 85 7.65 -2.64 -6.06
C GLY A 85 6.66 -3.68 -5.58
N VAL A 86 7.03 -4.26 -4.45
CA VAL A 86 6.22 -5.24 -3.73
C VAL A 86 5.74 -4.64 -2.41
N TRP A 87 4.61 -5.11 -1.91
CA TRP A 87 4.14 -4.78 -0.58
C TRP A 87 3.80 -6.05 0.17
N SER A 88 3.92 -5.99 1.49
CA SER A 88 3.51 -7.06 2.39
C SER A 88 2.80 -6.51 3.62
N ALA A 89 1.90 -7.31 4.19
CA ALA A 89 1.26 -7.02 5.45
C ALA A 89 1.11 -8.29 6.27
N VAL A 90 1.17 -8.15 7.58
CA VAL A 90 0.90 -9.20 8.54
C VAL A 90 -0.24 -8.74 9.44
N ARG A 91 -1.12 -9.67 9.82
CA ARG A 91 -2.11 -9.44 10.87
C ARG A 91 -1.35 -9.40 12.19
N ALA A 92 -1.51 -8.29 12.92
CA ALA A 92 -1.06 -8.14 14.30
C ALA A 92 -2.24 -8.39 15.25
#